data_AF-A0A3D3CQD0-F1
#
_entry.id   AF-A0A3D3CQD0-F1
#
_cell.length_a   1.000
_cell.length_b   1.000
_cell.length_c   1.000
_cell.angle_alpha   90.00
_cell.angle_beta   90.00
_cell.angle_gamma   90.00
#
_symmetry.space_group_name_H-M   'P 1'
#
loop_
_entity.id
_entity.type
_entity.pdbx_description
1 polymer ?
#
loop_
_entity_poly.entity_id
_entity_poly.type
_entity_poly.pdbx_seq_one_letter_code
_entity_poly.pdbx_strand_id
1 'polypeptide(L)'
;MYPNLYYAVKDLFGLDLKFLHFVNSFGFFVALSFIGAAAVLTAELKRKERQGLLEAEEETIVAGKIASPGELLTNFILGFLIGYKIIGLFTADTSLNQNPADFIFSSAGNGWAGLALGLVFAGLKWREKNKQKLPVPEERKIRIWPHDRVGDIVIFAALFGFLG
;
A
#
# COMPACT_ATOMS: atom_id res chain seq x y z
N MET A 1 9.24 18.90 14.73
CA MET A 1 8.72 18.48 13.41
C MET A 1 7.67 19.48 12.99
N TYR A 2 7.60 19.81 11.70
CA TYR A 2 6.47 20.58 11.17
C TYR A 2 5.17 19.77 11.33
N PRO A 3 4.01 20.44 11.52
CA PRO A 3 2.72 19.74 11.64
C PRO A 3 2.34 18.94 10.39
N ASN A 4 2.68 19.46 9.21
CA ASN A 4 2.45 18.85 7.92
C ASN A 4 3.56 19.26 6.94
N LEU A 5 3.60 18.59 5.80
CA LEU A 5 4.62 18.87 4.78
C LEU A 5 4.49 20.25 4.16
N TYR A 6 3.33 20.90 4.27
CA TYR A 6 3.14 22.26 3.75
C TYR A 6 4.13 23.24 4.40
N TYR A 7 4.18 23.28 5.73
CA TYR A 7 5.09 24.19 6.43
C TYR A 7 6.57 23.84 6.16
N ALA A 8 6.88 22.55 6.08
CA ALA A 8 8.24 22.10 5.77
C ALA A 8 8.70 22.58 4.37
N VAL A 9 7.86 22.39 3.35
CA VAL A 9 8.20 22.78 1.97
C VAL A 9 8.20 24.29 1.79
N LYS A 10 7.28 24.99 2.44
CA LYS A 10 7.22 26.45 2.41
C LYS A 10 8.48 27.08 3.01
N ASP A 11 8.94 26.60 4.15
CA ASP A 11 10.11 27.17 4.83
C ASP A 11 11.43 26.78 4.15
N LEU A 12 11.54 25.57 3.59
CA LEU A 12 12.77 25.10 2.94
C LEU A 12 12.94 25.58 1.49
N PHE A 13 11.84 25.67 0.74
CA PHE A 13 11.88 25.94 -0.71
C PHE A 13 11.09 27.18 -1.13
N GLY A 14 10.34 27.82 -0.22
CA GLY A 14 9.50 28.98 -0.54
C GLY A 14 8.25 28.66 -1.37
N LEU A 15 7.91 27.37 -1.55
CA LEU A 15 6.80 26.93 -2.42
C LEU A 15 5.48 26.80 -1.65
N ASP A 16 4.42 27.43 -2.15
CA ASP A 16 3.07 27.43 -1.54
C ASP A 16 2.19 26.29 -2.09
N LEU A 17 2.54 25.04 -1.72
CA LEU A 17 1.83 23.84 -2.19
C LEU A 17 0.72 23.41 -1.24
N LYS A 18 -0.46 24.03 -1.37
CA LYS A 18 -1.61 23.85 -0.45
C LYS A 18 -2.06 22.39 -0.22
N PHE A 19 -1.89 21.49 -1.19
CA PHE A 19 -2.27 20.08 -1.03
C PHE A 19 -1.43 19.35 0.03
N LEU A 20 -0.23 19.86 0.38
CA LEU A 20 0.62 19.26 1.42
C LEU A 20 0.08 19.46 2.84
N HIS A 21 -0.95 20.30 3.02
CA HIS A 21 -1.61 20.45 4.33
C HIS A 21 -2.22 19.15 4.83
N PHE A 22 -2.65 18.27 3.91
CA PHE A 22 -3.28 16.99 4.22
C PHE A 22 -2.26 15.89 4.55
N VAL A 23 -0.98 16.13 4.28
CA VAL A 23 0.08 15.15 4.54
C VAL A 23 0.82 15.51 5.83
N ASN A 24 0.49 14.83 6.91
CA ASN A 24 1.18 15.00 8.19
C ASN A 24 2.65 14.56 8.06
N SER A 25 3.57 15.34 8.61
CA SER A 25 5.00 15.03 8.60
C SER A 25 5.31 13.72 9.33
N PHE A 26 4.60 13.41 10.42
CA PHE A 26 4.77 12.15 11.15
C PHE A 26 4.52 10.94 10.25
N GLY A 27 3.32 10.86 9.66
CA GLY A 27 2.97 9.74 8.77
C GLY A 27 3.90 9.63 7.56
N PHE A 28 4.33 10.77 7.02
CA PHE A 28 5.30 10.79 5.93
C PHE A 28 6.64 10.18 6.32
N PHE A 29 7.24 10.59 7.44
CA PHE A 29 8.53 10.03 7.88
C PHE A 29 8.43 8.58 8.33
N VAL A 30 7.29 8.16 8.90
CA VAL A 30 7.02 6.74 9.18
C VAL A 30 6.95 5.93 7.89
N ALA A 31 6.27 6.43 6.84
CA ALA A 31 6.28 5.75 5.54
C ALA A 31 7.70 5.63 4.96
N LEU A 32 8.51 6.69 5.07
CA LEU A 32 9.91 6.66 4.64
C LEU A 32 10.75 5.68 5.45
N SER A 33 10.52 5.53 6.76
CA SER A 33 11.26 4.58 7.57
C SER A 33 10.95 3.13 7.18
N PHE A 34 9.69 2.80 6.84
CA PHE A 34 9.34 1.49 6.30
C PHE A 34 10.02 1.22 4.95
N ILE A 35 10.09 2.20 4.05
CA ILE A 35 10.81 2.07 2.77
C ILE A 35 12.30 1.84 3.02
N GLY A 36 12.90 2.61 3.92
CA GLY A 36 14.32 2.46 4.29
C GLY A 36 14.60 1.10 4.93
N ALA A 37 13.76 0.65 5.86
CA ALA A 37 13.86 -0.65 6.49
C ALA A 37 13.73 -1.79 5.46
N ALA A 38 12.76 -1.71 4.54
CA ALA A 38 12.60 -2.68 3.46
C ALA A 38 13.85 -2.76 2.58
N ALA A 39 14.42 -1.61 2.20
CA ALA A 39 15.62 -1.55 1.37
C ALA A 39 16.83 -2.18 2.06
N VAL A 40 17.08 -1.82 3.32
CA VAL A 40 18.19 -2.35 4.12
C VAL A 40 18.02 -3.85 4.37
N LEU A 41 16.82 -4.29 4.77
CA LEU A 41 16.53 -5.70 5.01
C LEU A 41 16.69 -6.53 3.74
N THR A 42 16.18 -6.05 2.60
CA THR A 42 16.38 -6.71 1.30
C THR A 42 17.86 -6.85 0.97
N ALA A 43 18.66 -5.79 1.16
CA ALA A 43 20.09 -5.84 0.88
C ALA A 43 20.82 -6.84 1.79
N GLU A 44 20.46 -6.89 3.07
CA GLU A 44 21.08 -7.78 4.05
C GLU A 44 20.70 -9.25 3.83
N LEU A 45 19.44 -9.55 3.50
CA LEU A 45 19.02 -10.90 3.16
C LEU A 45 19.75 -11.40 1.90
N LYS A 46 19.83 -10.57 0.85
CA LYS A 46 20.63 -10.89 -0.34
C LYS A 46 22.12 -11.10 -0.03
N ARG A 47 22.68 -10.34 0.92
CA ARG A 47 24.07 -10.54 1.36
C ARG A 47 24.26 -11.90 2.03
N LYS A 48 23.33 -12.30 2.91
CA LYS A 48 23.37 -13.61 3.60
C LYS A 48 23.10 -14.79 2.66
N GLU A 49 22.22 -14.62 1.69
CA GLU A 49 21.99 -15.60 0.61
C GLU A 49 23.28 -15.84 -0.19
N ARG A 50 24.01 -14.79 -0.56
CA ARG A 50 25.31 -14.90 -1.26
C ARG A 50 26.39 -15.58 -0.42
N GLN A 51 26.26 -15.54 0.91
CA GLN A 51 27.15 -16.23 1.84
C GLN A 51 26.78 -17.70 2.05
N GLY A 52 25.67 -18.17 1.44
CA GLY A 52 25.16 -19.52 1.65
C GLY A 52 24.54 -19.74 3.04
N LEU A 53 24.26 -18.67 3.79
CA LEU A 53 23.63 -18.76 5.11
C LEU A 53 22.11 -18.87 5.04
N LEU A 54 21.53 -18.49 3.90
CA LEU A 54 20.11 -18.51 3.65
C LEU A 54 19.85 -19.27 2.36
N GLU A 55 18.96 -20.24 2.45
CA GLU A 55 18.51 -21.02 1.31
C GLU A 55 17.08 -20.62 0.96
N ALA A 56 16.77 -20.74 -0.32
CA ALA A 56 15.41 -20.57 -0.78
C ALA A 56 14.59 -21.85 -0.58
N GLU A 57 13.30 -21.68 -0.34
CA GLU A 57 12.32 -22.74 -0.16
C GLU A 57 11.57 -23.01 -1.48
N GLU A 58 11.30 -24.28 -1.78
CA GLU A 58 10.41 -24.65 -2.89
C GLU A 58 8.96 -24.55 -2.42
N GLU A 59 8.21 -23.61 -3.00
CA GLU A 59 6.78 -23.47 -2.75
C GLU A 59 6.00 -23.82 -4.03
N THR A 60 5.01 -24.71 -3.91
CA THR A 60 4.13 -25.04 -5.03
C THR A 60 3.05 -23.96 -5.15
N ILE A 61 3.11 -23.16 -6.20
CA ILE A 61 2.06 -22.20 -6.53
C ILE A 61 1.21 -22.70 -7.69
N VAL A 62 -0.10 -22.46 -7.62
CA VAL A 62 -1.01 -22.71 -8.76
C VAL A 62 -0.92 -21.50 -9.70
N ALA A 63 -0.12 -21.63 -10.75
CA ALA A 63 0.02 -20.59 -11.77
C ALA A 63 -1.15 -20.65 -12.78
N GLY A 64 -1.55 -19.48 -13.29
CA GLY A 64 -2.55 -19.42 -14.35
C GLY A 64 -4.02 -19.43 -13.93
N LYS A 65 -4.32 -19.40 -12.62
CA LYS A 65 -5.69 -19.30 -12.11
C LYS A 65 -6.25 -17.89 -12.34
N ILE A 66 -7.52 -17.82 -12.75
CA ILE A 66 -8.27 -16.56 -12.85
C ILE A 66 -8.42 -15.95 -11.44
N ALA A 67 -8.53 -14.62 -11.36
CA ALA A 67 -8.86 -13.94 -10.12
C ALA A 67 -10.11 -14.57 -9.49
N SER A 68 -10.00 -14.99 -8.23
CA SER A 68 -11.17 -15.51 -7.51
C SER A 68 -12.17 -14.39 -7.22
N PRO A 69 -13.47 -14.70 -7.05
CA PRO A 69 -14.44 -13.70 -6.62
C PRO A 69 -14.04 -13.01 -5.31
N GLY A 70 -13.41 -13.76 -4.38
CA GLY A 70 -12.87 -13.23 -3.14
C GLY A 70 -11.74 -12.23 -3.37
N GLU A 71 -10.77 -12.53 -4.23
CA GLU A 71 -9.68 -11.61 -4.57
C GLU A 71 -10.19 -10.29 -5.17
N LEU A 72 -11.15 -10.38 -6.09
CA LEU A 72 -11.76 -9.21 -6.70
C LEU A 72 -12.54 -8.37 -5.68
N LEU A 73 -13.29 -9.03 -4.80
CA LEU A 73 -14.03 -8.36 -3.72
C LEU A 73 -13.10 -7.66 -2.73
N THR A 74 -12.01 -8.32 -2.29
CA THR A 74 -11.03 -7.70 -1.40
C THR A 74 -10.37 -6.49 -2.04
N ASN A 75 -9.97 -6.58 -3.31
CA ASN A 75 -9.37 -5.45 -4.03
C ASN A 75 -10.39 -4.32 -4.23
N PHE A 76 -11.66 -4.65 -4.50
CA PHE A 76 -12.73 -3.68 -4.56
C PHE A 76 -12.90 -2.94 -3.22
N ILE A 77 -12.99 -3.66 -2.11
CA ILE A 77 -13.17 -3.08 -0.77
C ILE A 77 -11.98 -2.18 -0.42
N LEU A 78 -10.76 -2.63 -0.68
CA LEU A 78 -9.56 -1.80 -0.45
C LEU A 78 -9.59 -0.52 -1.28
N GLY A 79 -9.86 -0.63 -2.59
CA GLY A 79 -9.99 0.54 -3.45
C GLY A 79 -11.15 1.46 -3.03
N PHE A 80 -12.26 0.89 -2.58
CA PHE A 80 -13.40 1.63 -2.06
C PHE A 80 -13.05 2.41 -0.80
N LEU A 81 -12.41 1.79 0.19
CA LEU A 81 -12.02 2.47 1.42
C LEU A 81 -11.04 3.61 1.15
N ILE A 82 -10.05 3.38 0.27
CA ILE A 82 -9.09 4.40 -0.13
C ILE A 82 -9.81 5.54 -0.86
N GLY A 83 -10.68 5.26 -1.84
CA GLY A 83 -11.39 6.30 -2.58
C GLY A 83 -12.38 7.06 -1.70
N TYR A 84 -13.12 6.35 -0.86
CA TYR A 84 -14.11 6.90 0.06
C TYR A 84 -13.47 7.88 1.04
N LYS A 85 -12.31 7.53 1.61
CA LYS A 85 -11.62 8.34 2.60
C LYS A 85 -10.61 9.32 2.00
N ILE A 86 -9.64 8.82 1.26
CA ILE A 86 -8.51 9.64 0.80
C ILE A 86 -8.97 10.63 -0.25
N ILE A 87 -9.70 10.20 -1.27
CA ILE A 87 -10.25 11.13 -2.27
C ILE A 87 -11.36 11.98 -1.64
N GLY A 88 -12.18 11.37 -0.77
CA GLY A 88 -13.18 12.08 0.04
C GLY A 88 -12.60 13.30 0.77
N LEU A 89 -11.44 13.15 1.41
CA LEU A 89 -10.76 14.22 2.15
C LEU A 89 -10.41 15.43 1.27
N PHE A 90 -10.00 15.20 0.01
CA PHE A 90 -9.68 16.30 -0.91
C PHE A 90 -10.92 16.95 -1.52
N THR A 91 -12.07 16.25 -1.51
CA THR A 91 -13.33 16.73 -2.09
C THR A 91 -14.34 17.25 -1.06
N ALA A 92 -14.07 17.05 0.24
CA ALA A 92 -14.96 17.44 1.33
C ALA A 92 -14.98 18.96 1.56
N ASP A 93 -16.12 19.45 2.07
CA ASP A 93 -16.32 20.86 2.40
C ASP A 93 -15.32 21.36 3.45
N THR A 94 -14.96 22.64 3.32
CA THR A 94 -13.82 23.27 3.98
C THR A 94 -13.87 23.28 5.51
N SER A 95 -15.05 23.09 6.12
CA SER A 95 -15.22 23.02 7.57
C SER A 95 -14.67 21.73 8.20
N LEU A 96 -14.68 20.61 7.47
CA LEU A 96 -14.12 19.33 7.91
C LEU A 96 -12.62 19.19 7.56
N ASN A 97 -12.07 20.11 6.75
CA ASN A 97 -10.69 20.09 6.29
C ASN A 97 -9.68 20.69 7.29
N GLN A 98 -10.15 21.20 8.44
CA GLN A 98 -9.27 21.79 9.45
C GLN A 98 -8.39 20.72 10.14
N ASN A 99 -8.88 19.48 10.26
CA ASN A 99 -8.12 18.35 10.80
C ASN A 99 -8.33 17.09 9.96
N PRO A 100 -7.36 16.71 9.11
CA PRO A 100 -7.42 15.49 8.31
C PRO A 100 -7.62 14.21 9.14
N ALA A 101 -7.08 14.18 10.37
CA ALA A 101 -7.24 13.04 11.28
C ALA A 101 -8.71 12.82 11.65
N ASP A 102 -9.42 13.89 12.01
CA ASP A 102 -10.84 13.82 12.40
C ASP A 102 -11.71 13.32 11.23
N PHE A 103 -11.39 13.74 9.99
CA PHE A 103 -12.07 13.23 8.80
C PHE A 103 -11.84 11.74 8.57
N ILE A 104 -10.59 11.26 8.72
CA ILE A 104 -10.24 9.84 8.55
C ILE A 104 -11.06 8.97 9.53
N PHE A 105 -11.17 9.39 10.80
CA PHE A 105 -11.92 8.65 11.83
C PHE A 105 -13.43 8.88 11.81
N SER A 106 -13.93 9.89 11.10
CA SER A 106 -15.36 10.15 10.96
C SER A 106 -16.09 9.09 10.12
N SER A 107 -17.41 9.14 10.03
CA SER A 107 -18.18 8.41 9.02
C SER A 107 -18.31 9.17 7.70
N ALA A 108 -17.69 10.35 7.56
CA ALA A 108 -17.73 11.12 6.32
C ALA A 108 -16.80 10.53 5.25
N GLY A 109 -17.15 10.74 3.99
CA GLY A 109 -16.40 10.28 2.83
C GLY A 109 -17.17 10.51 1.52
N ASN A 110 -16.56 10.12 0.42
CA ASN A 110 -17.14 10.25 -0.91
C ASN A 110 -17.49 8.87 -1.49
N GLY A 111 -18.76 8.49 -1.40
CA GLY A 111 -19.27 7.20 -1.89
C GLY A 111 -18.98 6.95 -3.37
N TRP A 112 -19.12 7.98 -4.20
CA TRP A 112 -18.85 7.89 -5.63
C TRP A 112 -17.37 7.70 -5.94
N ALA A 113 -16.49 8.45 -5.26
CA ALA A 113 -15.05 8.26 -5.40
C ALA A 113 -14.62 6.88 -4.91
N GLY A 114 -15.19 6.39 -3.81
CA GLY A 114 -15.01 5.01 -3.33
C GLY A 114 -15.43 3.99 -4.38
N LEU A 115 -16.65 4.08 -4.91
CA LEU A 115 -17.14 3.15 -5.94
C LEU A 115 -16.25 3.15 -7.19
N ALA A 116 -15.90 4.34 -7.69
CA ALA A 116 -15.05 4.47 -8.87
C ALA A 116 -13.68 3.83 -8.65
N LEU A 117 -13.02 4.13 -7.53
CA LEU A 117 -11.69 3.60 -7.26
C LEU A 117 -11.71 2.09 -6.94
N GLY A 118 -12.74 1.63 -6.23
CA GLY A 118 -12.97 0.20 -5.98
C GLY A 118 -13.12 -0.60 -7.28
N LEU A 119 -13.92 -0.09 -8.24
CA LEU A 119 -14.06 -0.72 -9.56
C LEU A 119 -12.74 -0.70 -10.34
N VAL A 120 -11.96 0.38 -10.27
CA VAL A 120 -10.64 0.45 -10.90
C VAL A 120 -9.72 -0.64 -10.31
N PHE A 121 -9.66 -0.79 -8.99
CA PHE A 121 -8.79 -1.77 -8.34
C PHE A 121 -9.19 -3.20 -8.67
N ALA A 122 -10.49 -3.51 -8.61
CA ALA A 122 -11.00 -4.82 -9.02
C ALA A 122 -10.71 -5.10 -10.50
N GLY A 123 -10.92 -4.12 -11.38
CA GLY A 123 -10.65 -4.23 -12.82
C GLY A 123 -9.16 -4.42 -13.13
N LEU A 124 -8.27 -3.70 -12.43
CA LEU A 124 -6.82 -3.88 -12.54
C LEU A 124 -6.41 -5.29 -12.11
N LYS A 125 -6.95 -5.78 -10.99
CA LYS A 125 -6.65 -7.13 -10.49
C LYS A 125 -7.14 -8.21 -11.45
N TRP A 126 -8.35 -8.04 -11.98
CA TRP A 126 -8.88 -8.93 -13.00
C TRP A 126 -8.00 -8.93 -14.25
N ARG A 127 -7.59 -7.76 -14.75
CA ARG A 127 -6.72 -7.64 -15.93
C ARG A 127 -5.36 -8.28 -15.71
N GLU A 128 -4.76 -8.10 -14.54
CA GLU A 128 -3.48 -8.72 -14.14
C GLU A 128 -3.59 -10.25 -14.19
N LYS A 129 -4.56 -10.82 -13.49
CA LYS A 129 -4.76 -12.28 -13.43
C LYS A 129 -5.18 -12.86 -14.77
N ASN A 130 -5.98 -12.15 -15.55
CA ASN A 130 -6.39 -12.61 -16.88
C ASN A 130 -5.23 -12.60 -17.88
N LYS A 131 -4.30 -11.65 -17.78
CA LYS A 131 -3.04 -11.65 -18.56
C LYS A 131 -2.13 -12.83 -18.21
N GLN A 132 -2.16 -13.27 -16.96
CA GLN A 132 -1.34 -14.39 -16.45
C GLN A 132 -2.06 -15.74 -16.56
N LYS A 133 -3.28 -15.78 -17.11
CA LYS A 133 -4.11 -16.99 -17.22
C LYS A 133 -3.46 -18.02 -18.15
N LEU A 134 -3.36 -19.26 -17.69
CA LEU A 134 -2.94 -20.40 -18.51
C LEU A 134 -4.17 -21.21 -18.96
N PRO A 135 -4.10 -21.95 -20.09
CA PRO A 135 -5.19 -22.80 -20.57
C PRO A 135 -5.60 -23.86 -19.56
N VAL A 136 -4.63 -24.40 -18.82
CA VAL A 136 -4.82 -25.27 -17.66
C VAL A 136 -3.98 -24.68 -16.52
N PRO A 137 -4.55 -24.44 -15.33
CA PRO A 137 -3.76 -24.05 -14.18
C PRO A 137 -2.72 -25.13 -13.88
N GLU A 138 -1.46 -24.75 -13.80
CA GLU A 138 -0.34 -25.67 -13.55
C GLU A 138 0.23 -25.42 -12.17
N GLU A 139 0.48 -26.49 -11.42
CA GLU A 139 1.30 -26.43 -10.22
C GLU A 139 2.75 -26.20 -10.64
N ARG A 140 3.27 -25.02 -10.32
CA ARG A 140 4.66 -24.66 -10.55
C ARG A 140 5.35 -24.58 -9.21
N LYS A 141 6.40 -25.38 -9.05
CA LYS A 141 7.36 -25.19 -7.98
C LYS A 141 8.14 -23.92 -8.28
N ILE A 142 7.90 -22.89 -7.48
CA ILE A 142 8.73 -21.69 -7.50
C ILE A 142 9.67 -21.71 -6.32
N ARG A 143 10.86 -21.17 -6.55
CA ARG A 143 11.86 -21.02 -5.52
C ARG A 143 11.70 -19.63 -4.91
N ILE A 144 11.26 -19.56 -3.66
CA ILE A 144 11.06 -18.29 -2.95
C ILE A 144 12.25 -18.04 -2.04
N TRP A 145 12.90 -16.90 -2.22
CA TRP A 145 14.02 -16.48 -1.40
C TRP A 145 13.57 -15.64 -0.22
N PRO A 146 14.29 -15.65 0.91
CA PRO A 146 13.96 -14.79 2.05
C PRO A 146 13.80 -13.31 1.68
N HIS A 147 14.60 -12.78 0.74
CA HIS A 147 14.43 -11.39 0.31
C HIS A 147 13.10 -11.11 -0.43
N ASP A 148 12.46 -12.11 -1.03
CA ASP A 148 11.16 -11.96 -1.69
C ASP A 148 10.04 -11.69 -0.66
N ARG A 149 10.23 -12.18 0.58
CA ARG A 149 9.25 -12.05 1.67
C ARG A 149 9.37 -10.74 2.46
N VAL A 150 10.29 -9.85 2.10
CA VAL A 150 10.46 -8.55 2.77
C VAL A 150 9.18 -7.72 2.72
N GLY A 151 8.43 -7.77 1.62
CA GLY A 151 7.15 -7.08 1.50
C GLY A 151 6.15 -7.50 2.58
N ASP A 152 6.00 -8.82 2.77
CA ASP A 152 5.09 -9.38 3.78
C ASP A 152 5.54 -9.00 5.20
N ILE A 153 6.84 -9.06 5.48
CA ILE A 153 7.42 -8.66 6.77
C ILE A 153 7.11 -7.19 7.07
N VAL A 154 7.25 -6.30 6.09
CA VAL A 154 6.96 -4.87 6.24
C VAL A 154 5.47 -4.63 6.49
N ILE A 155 4.58 -5.37 5.83
CA ILE A 155 3.13 -5.29 6.07
C ILE A 155 2.81 -5.72 7.50
N PHE A 156 3.36 -6.85 7.96
CA PHE A 156 3.17 -7.28 9.35
C PHE A 156 3.73 -6.26 10.34
N ALA A 157 4.93 -5.73 10.10
CA ALA A 157 5.53 -4.70 10.94
C ALA A 157 4.65 -3.44 11.01
N ALA A 158 4.03 -3.03 9.91
CA ALA A 158 3.07 -1.93 9.92
C ALA A 158 1.82 -2.27 10.72
N LEU A 159 1.20 -3.44 10.48
CA LEU A 159 -0.01 -3.86 11.20
C LEU A 159 0.21 -3.91 12.71
N PHE A 160 1.23 -4.64 13.17
CA PHE A 160 1.53 -4.78 14.60
C PHE A 160 2.10 -3.49 15.20
N GLY A 161 2.90 -2.74 14.45
CA GLY A 161 3.44 -1.46 14.90
C GLY A 161 2.36 -0.40 15.18
N PHE A 162 1.24 -0.43 14.46
CA PHE A 162 0.09 0.44 14.75
C PHE A 162 -0.83 -0.11 15.85
N LEU A 163 -0.85 -1.42 16.08
CA LEU A 163 -1.67 -2.03 17.13
C LEU A 163 -1.07 -1.92 18.54
N GLY A 164 0.26 -1.84 18.65
CA GLY A 164 0.99 -1.77 19.92
C GLY A 164 1.50 -3.14 20.37
#